data_AF-A0A0Q8A4A7-F1
#
_entry.id   AF-A0A0Q8A4A7-F1
#
_cell.length_a   1.000
_cell.length_b   1.000
_cell.length_c   1.000
_cell.angle_alpha   90.00
_cell.angle_beta   90.00
_cell.angle_gamma   90.00
#
_symmetry.space_group_name_H-M   'P 1'
#
loop_
_entity.id
_entity.type
_entity.pdbx_description
1 polymer ?
#
loop_
_entity_poly.entity_id
_entity_poly.type
_entity_poly.pdbx_seq_one_letter_code
_entity_poly.pdbx_strand_id
1 'polypeptide(L)'
;MTSEGMRVQVAESWHRSAAAGVRAEEPEAPITLAEDTLRGHREAHPLAHVFPLLDDVLGQAARDCDAVMAVSDASAQLLWVCGHPQVLRKAEKIGFVEGSNWDERFAGTNAPGMALALGQPISIIGSEHFRHSVRQWSCAASPIHDPTTGELLGVLDITGGDQIVVPQTMAMVRAAARMAETELAHLKLTASAQPAEVRRQAGFGISIQGLGRHEALLDIDDGSGRHSTLRLSPRHSELVLLLASAPRGLSGDELAVLLYEEDNSGSTLRAELNRLRNLLGDDLLASRPYRLVADVSGDWLAVEARIVNGDVAGAVRAYRGPLLPRSTAPGVVRLREAIDSTVRQGVLRSGVPDLMSTWTRSSWGTDDYDMWVAQRDAVGPRSPLLPLINGQIERLDRELA
;
A
#
# COMPACT_ATOMS: atom_id res chain seq x y z
N MET A 1 44.44 2.48 -25.33
CA MET A 1 43.28 2.33 -24.44
C MET A 1 42.05 2.22 -25.31
N THR A 2 41.55 1.00 -25.44
CA THR A 2 40.39 0.65 -26.24
C THR A 2 39.16 1.43 -25.78
N SER A 3 38.45 2.06 -26.72
CA SER A 3 37.10 2.56 -26.46
C SER A 3 36.20 1.35 -26.17
N GLU A 4 36.02 1.03 -24.90
CA GLU A 4 34.92 0.14 -24.50
C GLU A 4 33.63 0.81 -24.92
N GLY A 5 32.87 0.16 -25.80
CA GLY A 5 31.56 0.63 -26.20
C GLY A 5 30.65 0.75 -24.98
N MET A 6 29.79 1.77 -25.00
CA MET A 6 28.78 1.99 -23.96
C MET A 6 27.96 0.71 -23.75
N ARG A 7 27.77 0.31 -22.48
CA ARG A 7 26.97 -0.88 -22.12
C ARG A 7 25.57 -0.75 -22.72
N VAL A 8 25.02 -1.86 -23.23
CA VAL A 8 23.72 -1.87 -23.93
C VAL A 8 22.61 -1.23 -23.11
N GLN A 9 22.52 -1.56 -21.81
CA GLN A 9 21.51 -1.00 -20.91
C GLN A 9 21.62 0.54 -20.78
N VAL A 10 22.85 1.08 -20.79
CA VAL A 10 23.11 2.53 -20.74
C VAL A 10 22.72 3.17 -22.07
N ALA A 11 23.07 2.56 -23.21
CA ALA A 11 22.68 3.06 -24.52
C ALA A 11 21.15 3.07 -24.73
N GLU A 12 20.44 2.06 -24.21
CA GLU A 12 18.97 2.01 -24.19
C GLU A 12 18.37 3.09 -23.29
N SER A 13 18.96 3.31 -22.12
CA SER A 13 18.59 4.41 -21.22
C SER A 13 18.75 5.76 -21.91
N TRP A 14 19.87 6.00 -22.59
CA TRP A 14 20.12 7.23 -23.34
C TRP A 14 19.07 7.46 -24.42
N HIS A 15 18.65 6.41 -25.12
CA HIS A 15 17.55 6.49 -26.08
C HIS A 15 16.22 6.87 -25.42
N ARG A 16 15.87 6.27 -24.28
CA ARG A 16 14.64 6.61 -23.53
C ARG A 16 14.66 8.07 -23.06
N SER A 17 15.78 8.52 -22.49
CA SER A 17 15.96 9.89 -22.01
C SER A 17 15.87 10.92 -23.15
N ALA A 18 16.53 10.66 -24.27
CA ALA A 18 16.44 11.53 -25.45
C ALA A 18 15.01 11.56 -26.03
N ALA A 19 14.35 10.40 -26.10
CA ALA A 19 12.96 10.31 -26.57
C ALA A 19 11.96 11.04 -25.66
N ALA A 20 12.26 11.13 -24.36
CA ALA A 20 11.48 11.91 -23.40
C ALA A 20 11.76 13.43 -23.46
N GLY A 21 12.70 13.87 -24.30
CA GLY A 21 13.01 15.28 -24.51
C GLY A 21 14.03 15.87 -23.53
N VAL A 22 14.72 15.03 -22.74
CA VAL A 22 15.78 15.49 -21.84
C VAL A 22 16.94 16.04 -22.67
N ARG A 23 17.43 17.23 -22.30
CA ARG A 23 18.60 17.86 -22.94
C ARG A 23 19.85 17.66 -22.11
N ALA A 24 20.95 17.26 -22.75
CA ALA A 24 22.19 16.96 -22.04
C ALA A 24 22.87 18.21 -21.47
N GLU A 25 22.53 19.39 -21.98
CA GLU A 25 23.07 20.70 -21.57
C GLU A 25 22.33 21.31 -20.37
N GLU A 26 21.15 20.80 -20.02
CA GLU A 26 20.41 21.32 -18.87
C GLU A 26 21.12 20.96 -17.56
N PRO A 27 21.37 21.94 -16.68
CA PRO A 27 22.28 21.75 -15.57
C PRO A 27 21.70 20.90 -14.44
N GLU A 28 20.38 20.94 -14.22
CA GLU A 28 19.74 20.43 -13.00
C GLU A 28 18.49 19.58 -13.29
N ALA A 29 18.30 18.51 -12.51
CA ALA A 29 17.04 17.79 -12.49
C ALA A 29 15.93 18.65 -11.84
N PRO A 30 14.66 18.55 -12.30
CA PRO A 30 13.58 19.38 -11.78
C PRO A 30 13.17 18.96 -10.36
N ILE A 31 12.88 19.95 -9.51
CA ILE A 31 12.13 19.76 -8.26
C ILE A 31 10.66 19.66 -8.62
N THR A 32 10.05 18.51 -8.35
CA THR A 32 8.64 18.24 -8.72
C THR A 32 7.74 18.04 -7.52
N LEU A 33 8.31 17.89 -6.32
CA LEU A 33 7.61 17.94 -5.04
C LEU A 33 8.07 19.17 -4.25
N ALA A 34 7.13 20.05 -3.93
CA ALA A 34 7.37 21.17 -3.03
C ALA A 34 7.58 20.68 -1.58
N GLU A 35 8.31 21.45 -0.78
CA GLU A 35 8.73 21.08 0.58
C GLU A 35 7.55 20.66 1.49
N ASP A 36 6.45 21.42 1.47
CA ASP A 36 5.25 21.12 2.26
C ASP A 36 4.62 19.77 1.88
N THR A 37 4.63 19.42 0.60
CA THR A 37 4.10 18.14 0.10
C THR A 37 5.07 16.99 0.37
N LEU A 38 6.38 17.24 0.26
CA LEU A 38 7.44 16.25 0.50
C LEU A 38 7.37 15.68 1.91
N ARG A 39 7.07 16.50 2.92
CA ARG A 39 6.94 16.05 4.30
C ARG A 39 5.83 15.02 4.46
N GLY A 40 4.62 15.33 3.98
CA GLY A 40 3.49 14.39 4.04
C GLY A 40 3.77 13.12 3.23
N HIS A 41 4.44 13.27 2.07
CA HIS A 41 4.85 12.14 1.24
C HIS A 41 5.83 11.22 1.97
N ARG A 42 6.84 11.76 2.66
CA ARG A 42 7.76 10.99 3.52
C ARG A 42 7.02 10.26 4.62
N GLU A 43 6.18 10.97 5.38
CA GLU A 43 5.46 10.40 6.53
C GLU A 43 4.55 9.23 6.12
N ALA A 44 3.96 9.29 4.92
CA ALA A 44 3.13 8.21 4.37
C ALA A 44 3.94 7.07 3.71
N HIS A 45 5.20 7.30 3.34
CA HIS A 45 5.96 6.34 2.54
C HIS A 45 6.49 5.16 3.39
N PRO A 46 6.35 3.90 2.96
CA PRO A 46 6.82 2.74 3.72
C PRO A 46 8.30 2.82 4.13
N LEU A 47 9.15 3.36 3.24
CA LEU A 47 10.59 3.53 3.48
C LEU A 47 10.92 4.46 4.67
N ALA A 48 9.98 5.29 5.14
CA ALA A 48 10.23 6.14 6.30
C ALA A 48 10.55 5.35 7.57
N HIS A 49 10.00 4.14 7.69
CA HIS A 49 10.23 3.26 8.84
C HIS A 49 11.65 2.68 8.88
N VAL A 50 12.28 2.54 7.70
CA VAL A 50 13.62 1.95 7.55
C VAL A 50 14.69 2.95 7.16
N PHE A 51 14.31 4.18 6.83
CA PHE A 51 15.25 5.26 6.56
C PHE A 51 16.26 5.48 7.70
N PRO A 52 15.88 5.52 8.99
CA PRO A 52 16.86 5.67 10.07
C PRO A 52 17.94 4.58 10.07
N LEU A 53 17.56 3.33 9.76
CA LEU A 53 18.50 2.22 9.61
C LEU A 53 19.42 2.41 8.40
N LEU A 54 18.88 2.89 7.28
CA LEU A 54 19.67 3.18 6.08
C LEU A 54 20.65 4.34 6.31
N ASP A 55 20.23 5.40 7.01
CA ASP A 55 21.10 6.54 7.36
C ASP A 55 22.21 6.13 8.35
N ASP A 56 21.91 5.23 9.28
CA ASP A 56 22.91 4.70 10.22
C ASP A 56 23.98 3.86 9.50
N VAL A 57 23.55 2.92 8.63
CA VAL A 57 24.48 2.00 7.95
C VAL A 57 25.23 2.67 6.79
N LEU A 58 24.49 3.27 5.87
CA LEU A 58 25.04 3.78 4.62
C LEU A 58 25.20 5.31 4.62
N GLY A 59 24.32 6.03 5.32
CA GLY A 59 24.42 7.48 5.45
C GLY A 59 25.68 7.90 6.20
N GLN A 60 26.08 7.18 7.26
CA GLN A 60 27.36 7.43 7.95
C GLN A 60 28.57 7.16 7.04
N ALA A 61 28.57 6.02 6.33
CA ALA A 61 29.62 5.72 5.37
C ALA A 61 29.72 6.80 4.27
N ALA A 62 28.59 7.33 3.82
CA ALA A 62 28.57 8.42 2.85
C ALA A 62 29.19 9.72 3.41
N ARG A 63 28.91 10.06 4.67
CA ARG A 63 29.53 11.22 5.35
C ARG A 63 31.04 11.07 5.51
N ASP A 64 31.52 9.86 5.81
CA ASP A 64 32.95 9.59 6.03
C ASP A 64 33.76 9.50 4.72
N CYS A 65 33.11 9.14 3.61
CA CYS A 65 33.77 8.89 2.32
C CYS A 65 33.59 10.02 1.27
N ASP A 66 33.19 11.22 1.71
CA ASP A 66 32.87 12.35 0.82
C ASP A 66 31.88 11.94 -0.30
N ALA A 67 30.80 11.27 0.10
CA ALA A 67 29.73 10.82 -0.77
C ALA A 67 28.35 11.32 -0.31
N VAL A 68 27.35 11.02 -1.13
CA VAL A 68 25.93 11.28 -0.87
C VAL A 68 25.19 9.95 -0.94
N MET A 69 24.40 9.66 0.07
CA MET A 69 23.36 8.65 0.02
C MET A 69 22.04 9.33 -0.33
N ALA A 70 21.27 8.74 -1.23
CA ALA A 70 19.89 9.13 -1.44
C ALA A 70 18.95 7.92 -1.41
N VAL A 71 17.72 8.19 -0.99
CA VAL A 71 16.62 7.23 -1.08
C VAL A 71 15.51 7.89 -1.88
N SER A 72 15.05 7.22 -2.93
CA SER A 72 13.94 7.68 -3.77
C SER A 72 12.73 6.76 -3.68
N ASP A 73 11.55 7.25 -4.04
CA ASP A 73 10.35 6.43 -4.21
C ASP A 73 10.31 5.72 -5.59
N ALA A 74 9.25 4.97 -5.84
CA ALA A 74 9.03 4.25 -7.11
C ALA A 74 8.84 5.17 -8.34
N SER A 75 8.66 6.47 -8.14
CA SER A 75 8.59 7.49 -9.20
C SER A 75 9.88 8.30 -9.32
N ALA A 76 10.98 7.83 -8.71
CA ALA A 76 12.28 8.49 -8.60
C ALA A 76 12.25 9.87 -7.93
N GLN A 77 11.26 10.14 -7.07
CA GLN A 77 11.31 11.33 -6.21
C GLN A 77 12.33 11.09 -5.10
N LEU A 78 13.35 11.94 -5.00
CA LEU A 78 14.31 11.85 -3.90
C LEU A 78 13.61 12.21 -2.59
N LEU A 79 13.40 11.20 -1.75
CA LEU A 79 12.76 11.35 -0.46
C LEU A 79 13.76 11.80 0.59
N TRP A 80 14.95 11.24 0.63
CA TRP A 80 15.98 11.66 1.59
C TRP A 80 17.33 11.75 0.91
N VAL A 81 18.11 12.77 1.27
CA VAL A 81 19.47 12.96 0.77
C VAL A 81 20.39 13.28 1.95
N CYS A 82 21.41 12.46 2.17
CA CYS A 82 22.33 12.59 3.30
C CYS A 82 23.77 12.44 2.82
N GLY A 83 24.71 13.16 3.42
CA GLY A 83 26.11 13.06 3.02
C GLY A 83 26.96 14.14 3.67
N HIS A 84 28.22 14.18 3.29
CA HIS A 84 29.14 15.20 3.79
C HIS A 84 28.71 16.60 3.29
N PRO A 85 28.65 17.66 4.13
CA PRO A 85 28.09 18.96 3.74
C PRO A 85 28.73 19.60 2.51
N GLN A 86 30.02 19.37 2.27
CA GLN A 86 30.71 19.90 1.09
C GLN A 86 30.26 19.21 -0.21
N VAL A 87 29.87 17.94 -0.11
CA VAL A 87 29.45 17.11 -1.23
C VAL A 87 27.98 17.38 -1.53
N LEU A 88 27.14 17.54 -0.49
CA LEU A 88 25.75 17.99 -0.64
C LEU A 88 25.66 19.32 -1.40
N ARG A 89 26.49 20.31 -1.08
CA ARG A 89 26.57 21.59 -1.84
C ARG A 89 26.98 21.43 -3.30
N LYS A 90 27.68 20.35 -3.66
CA LYS A 90 28.00 20.04 -5.06
C LYS A 90 26.82 19.32 -5.73
N ALA A 91 26.14 18.43 -5.00
CA ALA A 91 24.95 17.71 -5.44
C ALA A 91 23.76 18.67 -5.68
N GLU A 92 23.62 19.72 -4.87
CA GLU A 92 22.63 20.79 -5.08
C GLU A 92 22.75 21.44 -6.46
N LYS A 93 23.97 21.64 -6.98
CA LYS A 93 24.22 22.27 -8.29
C LYS A 93 23.77 21.44 -9.49
N ILE A 94 23.43 20.17 -9.27
CA ILE A 94 22.87 19.28 -10.30
C ILE A 94 21.40 18.94 -10.02
N GLY A 95 20.78 19.60 -9.02
CA GLY A 95 19.42 19.32 -8.59
C GLY A 95 19.28 17.98 -7.87
N PHE A 96 20.36 17.40 -7.33
CA PHE A 96 20.30 16.16 -6.55
C PHE A 96 19.97 16.51 -5.09
N VAL A 97 18.72 16.91 -4.90
CA VAL A 97 18.16 17.40 -3.64
C VAL A 97 16.82 16.72 -3.36
N GLU A 98 16.40 16.78 -2.10
CA GLU A 98 15.13 16.21 -1.68
C GLU A 98 13.95 16.89 -2.43
N GLY A 99 12.98 16.10 -2.90
CA GLY A 99 11.85 16.55 -3.74
C GLY A 99 12.15 16.67 -5.24
N SER A 100 13.39 16.45 -5.66
CA SER A 100 13.74 16.35 -7.09
C SER A 100 13.36 15.00 -7.69
N ASN A 101 13.01 15.00 -8.97
CA ASN A 101 12.67 13.77 -9.71
C ASN A 101 13.83 13.32 -10.60
N TRP A 102 14.36 12.14 -10.28
CA TRP A 102 15.49 11.51 -10.95
C TRP A 102 15.07 10.36 -11.89
N ASP A 103 13.85 10.37 -12.37
CA ASP A 103 13.41 9.45 -13.43
C ASP A 103 14.18 9.77 -14.72
N GLU A 104 14.48 8.73 -15.52
CA GLU A 104 15.20 8.88 -16.78
C GLU A 104 14.53 9.86 -17.76
N ARG A 105 13.21 10.05 -17.63
CA ARG A 105 12.39 10.96 -18.44
C ARG A 105 12.55 12.43 -18.05
N PHE A 106 13.06 12.72 -16.85
CA PHE A 106 13.27 14.10 -16.35
C PHE A 106 14.75 14.43 -16.20
N ALA A 107 15.52 13.56 -15.53
CA ALA A 107 16.93 13.78 -15.22
C ALA A 107 17.88 13.21 -16.27
N GLY A 108 17.39 12.38 -17.20
CA GLY A 108 18.23 11.63 -18.13
C GLY A 108 18.82 10.38 -17.49
N THR A 109 19.67 9.64 -18.19
CA THR A 109 20.34 8.44 -17.66
C THR A 109 21.08 8.72 -16.36
N ASN A 110 20.65 8.06 -15.29
CA ASN A 110 21.18 8.14 -13.93
C ASN A 110 20.89 6.84 -13.17
N ALA A 111 21.56 6.62 -12.04
CA ALA A 111 21.45 5.36 -11.31
C ALA A 111 20.06 5.12 -10.66
N PRO A 112 19.44 6.08 -9.93
CA PRO A 112 18.07 5.93 -9.45
C PRO A 112 17.07 5.52 -10.54
N GLY A 113 17.00 6.28 -11.64
CA GLY A 113 16.08 6.02 -12.74
C GLY A 113 16.32 4.68 -13.42
N MET A 114 17.59 4.30 -13.66
CA MET A 114 17.91 3.01 -14.28
C MET A 114 17.63 1.82 -13.35
N ALA A 115 17.92 1.96 -12.04
CA ALA A 115 17.63 0.92 -11.06
C ALA A 115 16.12 0.64 -11.00
N LEU A 116 15.29 1.69 -11.08
CA LEU A 116 13.84 1.53 -11.18
C LEU A 116 13.42 0.85 -12.49
N ALA A 117 13.89 1.34 -13.63
CA ALA A 117 13.51 0.84 -14.94
C ALA A 117 13.91 -0.63 -15.17
N LEU A 118 15.02 -1.06 -14.58
CA LEU A 118 15.53 -2.42 -14.71
C LEU A 118 15.11 -3.35 -13.56
N GLY A 119 14.63 -2.81 -12.43
CA GLY A 119 14.32 -3.58 -11.23
C GLY A 119 15.53 -4.33 -10.65
N GLN A 120 16.76 -3.87 -10.91
CA GLN A 120 17.99 -4.52 -10.46
C GLN A 120 19.08 -3.53 -10.07
N PRO A 121 20.03 -3.93 -9.20
CA PRO A 121 21.14 -3.07 -8.82
C PRO A 121 22.02 -2.70 -10.02
N ILE A 122 22.41 -1.43 -10.10
CA ILE A 122 23.21 -0.91 -11.23
C ILE A 122 24.15 0.20 -10.79
N SER A 123 25.29 0.29 -11.47
CA SER A 123 26.19 1.43 -11.36
C SER A 123 26.18 2.25 -12.64
N ILE A 124 26.34 3.56 -12.51
CA ILE A 124 26.49 4.52 -13.61
C ILE A 124 27.77 5.31 -13.35
N ILE A 125 28.68 5.33 -14.31
CA ILE A 125 30.05 5.83 -14.14
C ILE A 125 30.26 7.06 -15.03
N GLY A 126 30.53 8.20 -14.40
CA GLY A 126 30.94 9.43 -15.08
C GLY A 126 30.15 9.73 -16.35
N SER A 127 30.80 9.56 -17.51
CA SER A 127 30.23 9.83 -18.84
C SER A 127 29.05 8.97 -19.25
N GLU A 128 28.69 7.92 -18.49
CA GLU A 128 27.44 7.17 -18.69
C GLU A 128 26.21 7.97 -18.26
N HIS A 129 26.37 9.03 -17.45
CA HIS A 129 25.30 9.98 -17.19
C HIS A 129 24.96 10.78 -18.45
N PHE A 130 23.66 10.90 -18.73
CA PHE A 130 23.19 11.58 -19.93
C PHE A 130 23.53 13.08 -19.89
N ARG A 131 23.21 13.76 -18.78
CA ARG A 131 23.50 15.19 -18.57
C ARG A 131 24.97 15.43 -18.31
N HIS A 132 25.53 16.46 -18.96
CA HIS A 132 26.93 16.84 -18.83
C HIS A 132 27.30 17.25 -17.40
N SER A 133 26.39 17.95 -16.70
CA SER A 133 26.60 18.43 -15.33
C SER A 133 26.79 17.29 -14.32
N VAL A 134 26.26 16.10 -14.61
CA VAL A 134 26.31 14.94 -13.71
C VAL A 134 27.54 14.06 -13.96
N ARG A 135 28.28 14.24 -15.07
CA ARG A 135 29.38 13.34 -15.47
C ARG A 135 30.60 13.32 -14.55
N GLN A 136 30.68 14.23 -13.58
CA GLN A 136 31.70 14.19 -12.51
C GLN A 136 31.36 13.20 -11.40
N TRP A 137 30.17 12.60 -11.44
CA TRP A 137 29.66 11.69 -10.44
C TRP A 137 29.61 10.26 -10.96
N SER A 138 29.80 9.34 -10.03
CA SER A 138 29.67 7.91 -10.24
C SER A 138 28.79 7.35 -9.12
N CYS A 139 27.85 6.48 -9.48
CA CYS A 139 26.72 6.12 -8.64
C CYS A 139 26.57 4.59 -8.57
N ALA A 140 26.10 4.09 -7.44
CA ALA A 140 25.70 2.71 -7.24
C ALA A 140 24.32 2.68 -6.58
N ALA A 141 23.35 2.11 -7.28
CA ALA A 141 21.96 2.07 -6.86
C ALA A 141 21.46 0.63 -6.71
N SER A 142 20.59 0.40 -5.73
CA SER A 142 19.85 -0.84 -5.56
C SER A 142 18.37 -0.55 -5.32
N PRO A 143 17.46 -1.22 -6.04
CA PRO A 143 16.04 -1.16 -5.73
C PRO A 143 15.74 -1.74 -4.35
N ILE A 144 14.71 -1.20 -3.70
CA ILE A 144 14.11 -1.73 -2.48
C ILE A 144 12.68 -2.15 -2.81
N HIS A 145 12.32 -3.37 -2.45
CA HIS A 145 11.00 -3.93 -2.72
C HIS A 145 10.19 -4.10 -1.44
N ASP A 146 8.87 -4.11 -1.62
CA ASP A 146 7.96 -4.57 -0.60
C ASP A 146 8.19 -6.07 -0.38
N PRO A 147 8.55 -6.51 0.83
CA PRO A 147 8.89 -7.91 1.07
C PRO A 147 7.66 -8.84 0.99
N THR A 148 6.44 -8.30 0.98
CA THR A 148 5.19 -9.06 0.90
C THR A 148 4.65 -9.10 -0.52
N THR A 149 4.60 -7.94 -1.20
CA THR A 149 4.02 -7.86 -2.55
C THR A 149 5.07 -8.04 -3.66
N GLY A 150 6.34 -7.84 -3.35
CA GLY A 150 7.43 -7.77 -4.34
C GLY A 150 7.43 -6.49 -5.16
N GLU A 151 6.52 -5.54 -4.88
CA GLU A 151 6.44 -4.28 -5.60
C GLU A 151 7.65 -3.39 -5.29
N LEU A 152 8.07 -2.60 -6.26
CA LEU A 152 9.17 -1.67 -6.10
C LEU A 152 8.73 -0.48 -5.24
N LEU A 153 9.35 -0.30 -4.07
CA LEU A 153 9.07 0.82 -3.18
C LEU A 153 9.93 2.04 -3.50
N GLY A 154 11.12 1.81 -4.05
CA GLY A 154 12.08 2.88 -4.26
C GLY A 154 13.48 2.38 -4.55
N VAL A 155 14.45 3.28 -4.48
CA VAL A 155 15.87 2.98 -4.73
C VAL A 155 16.73 3.60 -3.64
N LEU A 156 17.67 2.80 -3.15
CA LEU A 156 18.82 3.26 -2.37
C LEU A 156 19.98 3.54 -3.33
N ASP A 157 20.49 4.76 -3.31
CA ASP A 157 21.60 5.20 -4.15
C ASP A 157 22.74 5.74 -3.29
N ILE A 158 23.97 5.46 -3.70
CA ILE A 158 25.16 6.17 -3.22
C ILE A 158 25.90 6.79 -4.41
N THR A 159 26.16 8.08 -4.29
CA THR A 159 26.73 8.94 -5.32
C THR A 159 27.99 9.61 -4.79
N GLY A 160 29.07 9.57 -5.56
CA GLY A 160 30.31 10.26 -5.24
C GLY A 160 31.25 10.31 -6.43
N GLY A 161 32.56 10.39 -6.19
CA GLY A 161 33.56 10.31 -7.25
C GLY A 161 33.81 8.87 -7.71
N ASP A 162 34.83 8.68 -8.56
CA ASP A 162 35.17 7.38 -9.15
C ASP A 162 35.45 6.28 -8.13
N GLN A 163 35.83 6.63 -6.90
CA GLN A 163 36.07 5.70 -5.80
C GLN A 163 34.80 4.95 -5.35
N ILE A 164 33.60 5.44 -5.70
CA ILE A 164 32.33 4.83 -5.29
C ILE A 164 32.00 3.59 -6.09
N VAL A 165 32.40 3.50 -7.37
CA VAL A 165 32.02 2.36 -8.22
C VAL A 165 33.07 1.25 -8.12
N VAL A 166 33.08 0.62 -6.95
CA VAL A 166 33.85 -0.61 -6.67
C VAL A 166 32.90 -1.73 -6.24
N PRO A 167 33.27 -3.02 -6.46
CA PRO A 167 32.42 -4.16 -6.11
C PRO A 167 31.93 -4.15 -4.65
N GLN A 168 32.76 -3.64 -3.73
CA GLN A 168 32.47 -3.53 -2.30
C GLN A 168 31.33 -2.55 -2.03
N THR A 169 31.32 -1.38 -2.68
CA THR A 169 30.23 -0.41 -2.53
C THR A 169 28.92 -0.98 -3.02
N MET A 170 28.90 -1.60 -4.21
CA MET A 170 27.68 -2.23 -4.72
C MET A 170 27.21 -3.38 -3.81
N ALA A 171 28.12 -4.17 -3.23
CA ALA A 171 27.76 -5.18 -2.24
C ALA A 171 27.12 -4.56 -0.99
N MET A 172 27.66 -3.45 -0.50
CA MET A 172 27.15 -2.72 0.65
C MET A 172 25.77 -2.11 0.38
N VAL A 173 25.57 -1.45 -0.78
CA VAL A 173 24.27 -0.88 -1.17
C VAL A 173 23.21 -1.97 -1.29
N ARG A 174 23.53 -3.10 -1.93
CA ARG A 174 22.60 -4.25 -1.99
C ARG A 174 22.30 -4.83 -0.61
N ALA A 175 23.31 -4.95 0.25
CA ALA A 175 23.11 -5.46 1.61
C ALA A 175 22.20 -4.53 2.42
N ALA A 176 22.43 -3.22 2.37
CA ALA A 176 21.61 -2.22 3.03
C ALA A 176 20.16 -2.22 2.50
N ALA A 177 19.97 -2.32 1.18
CA ALA A 177 18.64 -2.47 0.58
C ALA A 177 17.93 -3.74 1.09
N ARG A 178 18.61 -4.90 1.10
CA ARG A 178 18.04 -6.16 1.64
C ARG A 178 17.77 -6.11 3.14
N MET A 179 18.60 -5.40 3.90
CA MET A 179 18.36 -5.16 5.33
C MET A 179 17.10 -4.32 5.53
N ALA A 180 16.91 -3.27 4.74
CA ALA A 180 15.67 -2.48 4.75
C ALA A 180 14.45 -3.33 4.38
N GLU A 181 14.52 -4.15 3.34
CA GLU A 181 13.43 -5.09 3.00
C GLU A 181 13.13 -6.08 4.13
N THR A 182 14.17 -6.59 4.80
CA THR A 182 14.04 -7.51 5.93
C THR A 182 13.40 -6.82 7.13
N GLU A 183 13.80 -5.57 7.42
CA GLU A 183 13.21 -4.81 8.52
C GLU A 183 11.77 -4.41 8.20
N LEU A 184 11.45 -4.06 6.95
CA LEU A 184 10.05 -3.88 6.54
C LEU A 184 9.24 -5.16 6.72
N ALA A 185 9.82 -6.33 6.44
CA ALA A 185 9.16 -7.61 6.65
C ALA A 185 8.93 -7.85 8.15
N HIS A 186 9.95 -7.56 8.96
CA HIS A 186 9.88 -7.66 10.41
C HIS A 186 8.88 -6.68 11.02
N LEU A 187 8.83 -5.43 10.57
CA LEU A 187 7.85 -4.43 10.99
C LEU A 187 6.44 -4.82 10.60
N LYS A 188 6.23 -5.40 9.41
CA LYS A 188 4.92 -5.95 9.03
C LYS A 188 4.55 -7.16 9.87
N LEU A 189 5.50 -8.06 10.12
CA LEU A 189 5.33 -9.22 10.98
C LEU A 189 5.10 -8.81 12.43
N THR A 190 5.73 -7.77 12.95
CA THR A 190 5.55 -7.27 14.33
C THR A 190 4.38 -6.31 14.46
N ALA A 191 3.95 -5.64 13.38
CA ALA A 191 2.67 -4.95 13.33
C ALA A 191 1.52 -5.97 13.32
N SER A 192 1.70 -7.12 12.66
CA SER A 192 0.74 -8.24 12.68
C SER A 192 0.96 -9.22 13.85
N ALA A 193 2.11 -9.16 14.52
CA ALA A 193 2.50 -9.92 15.71
C ALA A 193 3.19 -8.96 16.70
N GLN A 194 2.43 -8.02 17.26
CA GLN A 194 2.97 -7.16 18.31
C GLN A 194 3.43 -8.03 19.48
N PRO A 195 4.66 -7.84 20.00
CA PRO A 195 5.14 -8.57 21.17
C PRO A 195 4.22 -8.34 22.37
N ALA A 196 3.96 -9.43 23.10
CA ALA A 196 3.09 -9.51 24.27
C ALA A 196 3.40 -8.53 25.43
N GLU A 197 4.44 -7.69 25.34
CA GLU A 197 4.84 -6.78 26.43
C GLU A 197 4.21 -5.39 26.35
N VAL A 198 3.87 -4.88 25.16
CA VAL A 198 3.02 -3.66 25.04
C VAL A 198 1.55 -4.02 25.26
N ARG A 199 1.16 -5.27 24.93
CA ARG A 199 -0.17 -5.82 25.22
C ARG A 199 -0.43 -6.06 26.71
N ARG A 200 0.59 -6.04 27.58
CA ARG A 200 0.34 -6.09 29.04
C ARG A 200 -0.38 -4.84 29.56
N GLN A 201 -0.50 -3.76 28.77
CA GLN A 201 -1.24 -2.56 29.16
C GLN A 201 -2.61 -2.39 28.46
N ALA A 202 -2.87 -3.11 27.36
CA ALA A 202 -4.16 -3.08 26.67
C ALA A 202 -4.86 -4.43 26.87
N GLY A 203 -6.15 -4.42 27.20
CA GLY A 203 -6.92 -5.62 27.48
C GLY A 203 -7.10 -6.55 26.28
N PHE A 204 -8.26 -7.20 26.21
CA PHE A 204 -8.59 -8.15 25.15
C PHE A 204 -8.50 -7.54 23.74
N GLY A 205 -8.10 -8.34 22.76
CA GLY A 205 -8.14 -8.04 21.32
C GLY A 205 -9.19 -8.90 20.62
N ILE A 206 -9.87 -8.32 19.63
CA ILE A 206 -10.90 -9.00 18.84
C ILE A 206 -10.66 -8.74 17.34
N SER A 207 -10.65 -9.79 16.54
CA SER A 207 -10.64 -9.72 15.07
C SER A 207 -11.88 -10.39 14.48
N ILE A 208 -12.57 -9.69 13.59
CA ILE A 208 -13.86 -10.11 13.02
C ILE A 208 -13.70 -10.33 11.52
N GLN A 209 -14.05 -11.52 11.05
CA GLN A 209 -14.11 -11.84 9.62
C GLN A 209 -15.57 -11.99 9.17
N GLY A 210 -16.05 -11.06 8.34
CA GLY A 210 -17.42 -11.06 7.82
C GLY A 210 -17.55 -11.00 6.29
N LEU A 211 -16.49 -10.61 5.56
CA LEU A 211 -16.53 -10.48 4.10
C LEU A 211 -16.67 -11.84 3.42
N GLY A 212 -17.66 -11.96 2.53
CA GLY A 212 -17.95 -13.19 1.79
C GLY A 212 -18.46 -14.36 2.66
N ARG A 213 -18.79 -14.12 3.93
CA ARG A 213 -19.18 -15.16 4.89
C ARG A 213 -20.63 -15.03 5.32
N HIS A 214 -21.36 -16.13 5.43
CA HIS A 214 -22.73 -16.11 5.96
C HIS A 214 -22.80 -15.88 7.48
N GLU A 215 -21.73 -16.23 8.19
CA GLU A 215 -21.57 -16.12 9.64
C GLU A 215 -20.17 -15.60 9.92
N ALA A 216 -20.05 -14.68 10.88
CA ALA A 216 -18.78 -14.10 11.24
C ALA A 216 -17.92 -15.10 12.00
N LEU A 217 -16.61 -15.09 11.72
CA LEU A 217 -15.62 -15.67 12.61
C LEU A 217 -15.05 -14.58 13.50
N LEU A 218 -14.90 -14.93 14.77
CA LEU A 218 -14.36 -14.06 15.80
C LEU A 218 -13.10 -14.69 16.36
N ASP A 219 -11.95 -14.05 16.15
CA ASP A 219 -10.71 -14.41 16.81
C ASP A 219 -10.54 -13.50 18.04
N ILE A 220 -10.60 -14.10 19.22
CA ILE A 220 -10.44 -13.40 20.50
C ILE A 220 -9.06 -13.71 21.06
N ASP A 221 -8.38 -12.67 21.48
CA ASP A 221 -7.09 -12.73 22.10
C ASP A 221 -7.16 -12.11 23.51
N ASP A 222 -6.97 -12.92 24.54
CA ASP A 222 -7.22 -12.54 25.93
C ASP A 222 -6.08 -11.75 26.60
N GLY A 223 -5.10 -11.29 25.83
CA GLY A 223 -3.96 -10.54 26.36
C GLY A 223 -2.89 -11.42 27.00
N SER A 224 -3.20 -12.68 27.33
CA SER A 224 -2.27 -13.65 27.93
C SER A 224 -1.55 -14.54 26.91
N GLY A 225 -1.80 -14.31 25.61
CA GLY A 225 -1.29 -15.12 24.51
C GLY A 225 -2.17 -16.34 24.17
N ARG A 226 -3.35 -16.46 24.78
CA ARG A 226 -4.33 -17.48 24.44
C ARG A 226 -5.33 -16.92 23.42
N HIS A 227 -5.38 -17.59 22.28
CA HIS A 227 -6.30 -17.26 21.19
C HIS A 227 -7.46 -18.26 21.16
N SER A 228 -8.66 -17.76 20.92
CA SER A 228 -9.84 -18.60 20.68
C SER A 228 -10.58 -18.11 19.44
N THR A 229 -10.91 -19.04 18.55
CA THR A 229 -11.71 -18.75 17.36
C THR A 229 -13.13 -19.23 17.61
N LEU A 230 -14.10 -18.34 17.47
CA LEU A 230 -15.52 -18.60 17.62
C LEU A 230 -16.23 -18.37 16.30
N ARG A 231 -17.00 -19.37 15.86
CA ARG A 231 -17.96 -19.19 14.78
C ARG A 231 -19.27 -18.73 15.38
N LEU A 232 -19.68 -17.51 15.03
CA LEU A 232 -20.88 -16.89 15.58
C LEU A 232 -22.14 -17.40 14.87
N SER A 233 -23.28 -17.39 15.57
CA SER A 233 -24.59 -17.56 14.92
C SER A 233 -24.86 -16.35 14.00
N PRO A 234 -25.82 -16.44 13.06
CA PRO A 234 -26.18 -15.31 12.21
C PRO A 234 -26.52 -14.04 13.03
N ARG A 235 -27.34 -14.18 14.06
CA ARG A 235 -27.75 -13.05 14.91
C ARG A 235 -26.60 -12.46 15.74
N HIS A 236 -25.72 -13.31 16.28
CA HIS A 236 -24.53 -12.85 16.99
C HIS A 236 -23.51 -12.20 16.05
N SER A 237 -23.42 -12.66 14.80
CA SER A 237 -22.57 -12.05 13.76
C SER A 237 -22.99 -10.60 13.50
N GLU A 238 -24.29 -10.38 13.33
CA GLU A 238 -24.87 -9.04 13.13
C GLU A 238 -24.61 -8.14 14.33
N LEU A 239 -24.88 -8.64 15.54
CA LEU A 239 -24.64 -7.90 16.79
C LEU A 239 -23.18 -7.46 16.93
N VAL A 240 -22.23 -8.39 16.78
CA VAL A 240 -20.80 -8.10 16.92
C VAL A 240 -20.35 -7.09 15.86
N LEU A 241 -20.82 -7.24 14.62
CA LEU A 241 -20.44 -6.35 13.52
C LEU A 241 -20.97 -4.91 13.70
N LEU A 242 -22.21 -4.77 14.19
CA LEU A 242 -22.80 -3.48 14.52
C LEU A 242 -22.09 -2.80 15.70
N LEU A 243 -21.75 -3.56 16.74
CA LEU A 243 -21.02 -3.05 17.90
C LEU A 243 -19.57 -2.67 17.54
N ALA A 244 -18.91 -3.45 16.69
CA ALA A 244 -17.58 -3.16 16.17
C ALA A 244 -17.55 -1.87 15.34
N SER A 245 -18.60 -1.62 14.57
CA SER A 245 -18.74 -0.42 13.75
C SER A 245 -19.21 0.81 14.55
N ALA A 246 -19.45 0.67 15.86
CA ALA A 246 -19.89 1.75 16.75
C ALA A 246 -19.07 1.77 18.05
N PRO A 247 -17.80 2.24 18.04
CA PRO A 247 -16.92 2.24 19.21
C PRO A 247 -17.49 3.01 20.43
N ARG A 248 -18.31 4.03 20.18
CA ARG A 248 -19.05 4.77 21.22
C ARG A 248 -20.06 3.91 21.99
N GLY A 249 -20.42 2.75 21.45
CA GLY A 249 -21.49 1.88 21.91
C GLY A 249 -22.87 2.31 21.43
N LEU A 250 -23.79 1.35 21.50
CA LEU A 250 -25.19 1.49 21.09
C LEU A 250 -26.12 1.24 22.29
N SER A 251 -27.14 2.07 22.43
CA SER A 251 -28.27 1.78 23.32
C SER A 251 -29.05 0.55 22.83
N GLY A 252 -29.87 -0.03 23.70
CA GLY A 252 -30.73 -1.15 23.32
C GLY A 252 -31.69 -0.79 22.18
N ASP A 253 -32.21 0.44 22.19
CA ASP A 253 -33.17 0.91 21.18
C ASP A 253 -32.47 1.18 19.84
N GLU A 254 -31.29 1.83 19.83
CA GLU A 254 -30.48 1.97 18.61
C GLU A 254 -30.16 0.60 18.02
N LEU A 255 -29.71 -0.34 18.85
CA LEU A 255 -29.32 -1.68 18.39
C LEU A 255 -30.53 -2.46 17.85
N ALA A 256 -31.72 -2.29 18.43
CA ALA A 256 -32.96 -2.88 17.92
C ALA A 256 -33.30 -2.37 16.51
N VAL A 257 -33.24 -1.05 16.29
CA VAL A 257 -33.47 -0.42 14.97
C VAL A 257 -32.45 -0.91 13.93
N LEU A 258 -31.22 -1.20 14.34
CA LEU A 258 -30.18 -1.71 13.43
C LEU A 258 -30.35 -3.20 13.11
N LEU A 259 -31.05 -3.98 13.94
CA LEU A 259 -31.17 -5.44 13.81
C LEU A 259 -32.50 -5.92 13.21
N TYR A 260 -33.57 -5.18 13.43
CA TYR A 260 -34.93 -5.60 13.09
C TYR A 260 -35.59 -4.56 12.18
N GLU A 261 -36.27 -5.04 11.14
CA GLU A 261 -37.06 -4.19 10.23
C GLU A 261 -38.38 -3.73 10.86
N GLU A 262 -38.90 -4.46 11.86
CA GLU A 262 -40.17 -4.16 12.56
C GLU A 262 -39.99 -4.01 14.09
N ASP A 263 -40.76 -3.12 14.71
CA ASP A 263 -40.63 -2.62 16.10
C ASP A 263 -40.83 -3.65 17.25
N ASN A 264 -40.95 -4.95 16.97
CA ASN A 264 -41.50 -5.91 17.95
C ASN A 264 -40.47 -6.86 18.60
N SER A 265 -39.26 -6.39 18.90
CA SER A 265 -38.11 -7.28 19.22
C SER A 265 -37.35 -6.97 20.52
N GLY A 266 -37.88 -6.13 21.41
CA GLY A 266 -37.18 -5.73 22.63
C GLY A 266 -36.85 -6.88 23.60
N SER A 267 -37.70 -7.92 23.67
CA SER A 267 -37.50 -9.09 24.53
C SER A 267 -36.47 -10.08 23.97
N THR A 268 -36.41 -10.24 22.64
CA THR A 268 -35.46 -11.13 21.96
C THR A 268 -34.05 -10.55 21.97
N LEU A 269 -33.91 -9.24 21.79
CA LEU A 269 -32.60 -8.56 21.81
C LEU A 269 -31.84 -8.79 23.13
N ARG A 270 -32.52 -8.64 24.28
CA ARG A 270 -31.88 -8.84 25.58
C ARG A 270 -31.41 -10.28 25.77
N ALA A 271 -32.18 -11.26 25.29
CA ALA A 271 -31.82 -12.67 25.34
C ALA A 271 -30.60 -12.97 24.45
N GLU A 272 -30.55 -12.43 23.23
CA GLU A 272 -29.40 -12.55 22.33
C GLU A 272 -28.15 -11.88 22.92
N LEU A 273 -28.26 -10.68 23.49
CA LEU A 273 -27.14 -9.99 24.14
C LEU A 273 -26.61 -10.75 25.34
N ASN A 274 -27.49 -11.39 26.13
CA ASN A 274 -27.07 -12.22 27.25
C ASN A 274 -26.36 -13.50 26.78
N ARG A 275 -26.88 -14.13 25.71
CA ARG A 275 -26.22 -15.29 25.08
C ARG A 275 -24.85 -14.92 24.49
N LEU A 276 -24.76 -13.77 23.83
CA LEU A 276 -23.51 -13.24 23.31
C LEU A 276 -22.53 -12.93 24.44
N ARG A 277 -22.98 -12.33 25.55
CA ARG A 277 -22.12 -12.10 26.72
C ARG A 277 -21.58 -13.39 27.31
N ASN A 278 -22.40 -14.43 27.44
CA ASN A 278 -21.94 -15.73 27.92
C ASN A 278 -20.92 -16.39 26.97
N LEU A 279 -20.99 -16.07 25.66
CA LEU A 279 -20.06 -16.57 24.66
C LEU A 279 -18.72 -15.83 24.68
N LEU A 280 -18.76 -14.50 24.83
CA LEU A 280 -17.57 -13.64 24.82
C LEU A 280 -16.88 -13.54 26.20
N GLY A 281 -17.64 -13.68 27.27
CA GLY A 281 -17.23 -13.31 28.62
C GLY A 281 -17.74 -11.92 29.02
N ASP A 282 -17.91 -11.72 30.33
CA ASP A 282 -18.48 -10.50 30.90
C ASP A 282 -17.62 -9.26 30.64
N ASP A 283 -16.30 -9.44 30.55
CA ASP A 283 -15.33 -8.35 30.37
C ASP A 283 -15.33 -7.77 28.96
N LEU A 284 -15.77 -8.54 27.96
CA LEU A 284 -15.70 -8.18 26.55
C LEU A 284 -16.93 -7.42 26.04
N LEU A 285 -18.08 -7.55 26.70
CA LEU A 285 -19.33 -6.92 26.28
C LEU A 285 -19.94 -6.09 27.41
N ALA A 286 -19.54 -4.81 27.45
CA ALA A 286 -20.12 -3.84 28.36
C ALA A 286 -21.61 -3.61 28.08
N SER A 287 -22.33 -3.13 29.11
CA SER A 287 -23.70 -2.66 28.98
C SER A 287 -23.80 -1.19 29.37
N ARG A 288 -24.78 -0.48 28.78
CA ARG A 288 -25.11 0.93 29.05
C ARG A 288 -23.98 1.93 28.68
N PRO A 289 -23.72 2.18 27.39
CA PRO A 289 -24.29 1.51 26.21
C PRO A 289 -23.62 0.15 25.95
N TYR A 290 -24.26 -0.69 25.13
CA TYR A 290 -23.64 -1.94 24.68
C TYR A 290 -22.46 -1.62 23.78
N ARG A 291 -21.27 -2.13 24.11
CA ARG A 291 -20.04 -1.95 23.33
C ARG A 291 -19.05 -3.08 23.59
N LEU A 292 -18.20 -3.35 22.61
CA LEU A 292 -17.05 -4.22 22.77
C LEU A 292 -15.97 -3.47 23.56
N VAL A 293 -15.44 -4.08 24.62
CA VAL A 293 -14.35 -3.53 25.43
C VAL A 293 -13.07 -4.28 25.10
N ALA A 294 -12.63 -4.09 23.86
CA ALA A 294 -11.45 -4.70 23.28
C ALA A 294 -10.86 -3.77 22.22
N ASP A 295 -9.62 -4.03 21.83
CA ASP A 295 -9.11 -3.53 20.56
C ASP A 295 -9.77 -4.32 19.42
N VAL A 296 -10.58 -3.65 18.60
CA VAL A 296 -11.44 -4.30 17.61
C VAL A 296 -10.89 -4.06 16.20
N SER A 297 -10.65 -5.14 15.48
CA SER A 297 -10.33 -5.14 14.06
C SER A 297 -11.37 -5.92 13.26
N GLY A 298 -11.53 -5.57 11.98
CA GLY A 298 -12.49 -6.20 11.08
C GLY A 298 -11.96 -6.23 9.66
N ASP A 299 -12.26 -7.30 8.92
CA ASP A 299 -11.83 -7.44 7.53
C ASP A 299 -12.41 -6.35 6.61
N TRP A 300 -13.66 -5.89 6.86
CA TRP A 300 -14.23 -4.75 6.14
C TRP A 300 -13.54 -3.42 6.48
N LEU A 301 -13.23 -3.16 7.75
CA LEU A 301 -12.47 -1.97 8.18
C LEU A 301 -11.08 -1.93 7.53
N ALA A 302 -10.43 -3.07 7.42
CA ALA A 302 -9.13 -3.19 6.74
C ALA A 302 -9.24 -2.90 5.23
N VAL A 303 -10.35 -3.26 4.58
CA VAL A 303 -10.60 -2.91 3.17
C VAL A 303 -10.83 -1.40 3.02
N GLU A 304 -11.63 -0.77 3.89
CA GLU A 304 -11.85 0.69 3.86
C GLU A 304 -10.53 1.45 4.03
N ALA A 305 -9.72 1.06 5.02
CA ALA A 305 -8.43 1.70 5.28
C ALA A 305 -7.50 1.64 4.05
N ARG A 306 -7.50 0.53 3.30
CA ARG A 306 -6.72 0.42 2.05
C ARG A 306 -7.20 1.38 0.98
N ILE A 307 -8.51 1.51 0.79
CA ILE A 307 -9.08 2.47 -0.16
C ILE A 307 -8.72 3.90 0.22
N VAL A 308 -8.83 4.25 1.50
CA VAL A 308 -8.47 5.59 2.01
C VAL A 308 -6.99 5.91 1.75
N ASN A 309 -6.12 4.91 1.86
CA ASN A 309 -4.69 5.05 1.59
C ASN A 309 -4.30 4.94 0.10
N GLY A 310 -5.28 4.84 -0.81
CA GLY A 310 -5.05 4.73 -2.25
C GLY A 310 -4.62 3.34 -2.74
N ASP A 311 -4.54 2.33 -1.86
CA ASP A 311 -4.23 0.94 -2.20
C ASP A 311 -5.49 0.21 -2.72
N VAL A 312 -5.97 0.61 -3.89
CA VAL A 312 -7.16 0.00 -4.52
C VAL A 312 -6.91 -1.46 -4.87
N ALA A 313 -5.71 -1.80 -5.34
CA ALA A 313 -5.36 -3.17 -5.71
C ALA A 313 -5.38 -4.12 -4.50
N GLY A 314 -4.81 -3.71 -3.37
CA GLY A 314 -4.85 -4.46 -2.12
C GLY A 314 -6.26 -4.54 -1.54
N ALA A 315 -7.07 -3.48 -1.66
CA ALA A 315 -8.47 -3.50 -1.25
C ALA A 315 -9.28 -4.55 -2.03
N VAL A 316 -9.15 -4.59 -3.37
CA VAL A 316 -9.82 -5.58 -4.22
C VAL A 316 -9.39 -7.01 -3.87
N ARG A 317 -8.09 -7.25 -3.65
CA ARG A 317 -7.58 -8.58 -3.23
C ARG A 317 -8.14 -9.04 -1.88
N ALA A 318 -8.38 -8.10 -0.96
CA ALA A 318 -8.88 -8.39 0.36
C ALA A 318 -10.42 -8.47 0.44
N TYR A 319 -11.12 -7.85 -0.52
CA TYR A 319 -12.57 -7.92 -0.63
C TYR A 319 -13.02 -9.29 -1.13
N ARG A 320 -13.24 -10.22 -0.19
CA ARG A 320 -13.64 -11.62 -0.46
C ARG A 320 -15.13 -11.80 -0.79
N GLY A 321 -15.85 -10.70 -0.96
CA GLY A 321 -17.27 -10.64 -1.28
C GLY A 321 -18.07 -9.84 -0.26
N PRO A 322 -19.39 -9.66 -0.51
CA PRO A 322 -20.21 -8.78 0.31
C PRO A 322 -20.22 -9.20 1.78
N LEU A 323 -20.25 -8.19 2.66
CA LEU A 323 -20.24 -8.36 4.11
C LEU A 323 -21.54 -9.05 4.58
N LEU A 324 -21.44 -10.24 5.20
CA LEU A 324 -22.60 -11.01 5.66
C LEU A 324 -23.74 -11.07 4.61
N PRO A 325 -23.54 -11.68 3.43
CA PRO A 325 -24.42 -11.52 2.26
C PRO A 325 -25.84 -12.07 2.47
N ARG A 326 -26.07 -12.90 3.49
CA ARG A 326 -27.40 -13.44 3.83
C ARG A 326 -28.10 -12.67 4.96
N SER A 327 -27.43 -11.71 5.59
CA SER A 327 -28.07 -10.88 6.62
C SER A 327 -29.02 -9.87 5.98
N THR A 328 -30.18 -9.74 6.60
CA THR A 328 -31.21 -8.72 6.28
C THR A 328 -31.31 -7.66 7.39
N ALA A 329 -30.45 -7.71 8.41
CA ALA A 329 -30.46 -6.71 9.48
C ALA A 329 -30.16 -5.31 8.90
N PRO A 330 -31.03 -4.29 9.09
CA PRO A 330 -30.91 -3.00 8.41
C PRO A 330 -29.54 -2.33 8.55
N GLY A 331 -28.93 -2.40 9.73
CA GLY A 331 -27.61 -1.84 9.97
C GLY A 331 -26.49 -2.60 9.24
N VAL A 332 -26.59 -3.92 9.15
CA VAL A 332 -25.62 -4.76 8.43
C VAL A 332 -25.76 -4.57 6.92
N VAL A 333 -26.99 -4.46 6.41
CA VAL A 333 -27.26 -4.13 5.00
C VAL A 333 -26.61 -2.80 4.63
N ARG A 334 -26.80 -1.76 5.46
CA ARG A 334 -26.15 -0.45 5.23
C ARG A 334 -24.63 -0.52 5.24
N LEU A 335 -24.04 -1.26 6.18
CA LEU A 335 -22.58 -1.45 6.22
C LEU A 335 -22.08 -2.20 4.98
N ARG A 336 -22.80 -3.26 4.56
CA ARG A 336 -22.50 -4.01 3.33
C ARG A 336 -22.56 -3.12 2.09
N GLU A 337 -23.59 -2.31 1.94
CA GLU A 337 -23.73 -1.39 0.80
C GLU A 337 -22.65 -0.30 0.82
N ALA A 338 -22.29 0.22 2.00
CA ALA A 338 -21.24 1.22 2.14
C ALA A 338 -19.87 0.68 1.72
N ILE A 339 -19.48 -0.51 2.21
CA ILE A 339 -18.19 -1.12 1.82
C ILE A 339 -18.17 -1.49 0.34
N ASP A 340 -19.25 -2.09 -0.17
CA ASP A 340 -19.34 -2.51 -1.57
C ASP A 340 -19.24 -1.31 -2.51
N SER A 341 -19.99 -0.24 -2.22
CA SER A 341 -19.93 1.02 -2.96
C SER A 341 -18.54 1.66 -2.89
N THR A 342 -17.90 1.65 -1.72
CA THR A 342 -16.55 2.20 -1.54
C THR A 342 -15.52 1.47 -2.40
N VAL A 343 -15.52 0.13 -2.40
CA VAL A 343 -14.63 -0.67 -3.23
C VAL A 343 -14.95 -0.47 -4.71
N ARG A 344 -16.22 -0.55 -5.10
CA ARG A 344 -16.68 -0.32 -6.48
C ARG A 344 -16.19 1.02 -7.03
N GLN A 345 -16.39 2.09 -6.27
CA GLN A 345 -15.96 3.44 -6.67
C GLN A 345 -14.44 3.55 -6.74
N GLY A 346 -13.71 2.92 -5.81
CA GLY A 346 -12.25 2.82 -5.88
C GLY A 346 -11.76 2.17 -7.17
N VAL A 347 -12.38 1.05 -7.56
CA VAL A 347 -12.05 0.34 -8.82
C VAL A 347 -12.36 1.20 -10.04
N LEU A 348 -13.55 1.79 -10.12
CA LEU A 348 -13.94 2.67 -11.23
C LEU A 348 -12.97 3.85 -11.39
N ARG A 349 -12.64 4.53 -10.29
CA ARG A 349 -11.73 5.69 -10.30
C ARG A 349 -10.28 5.33 -10.64
N SER A 350 -9.86 4.11 -10.35
CA SER A 350 -8.49 3.67 -10.66
C SER A 350 -8.19 3.68 -12.16
N GLY A 351 -9.22 3.46 -13.01
CA GLY A 351 -9.05 3.31 -14.46
C GLY A 351 -8.22 2.08 -14.86
N VAL A 352 -7.91 1.17 -13.92
CA VAL A 352 -7.06 0.00 -14.17
C VAL A 352 -7.90 -1.17 -14.68
N PRO A 353 -7.74 -1.61 -15.95
CA PRO A 353 -8.59 -2.64 -16.54
C PRO A 353 -8.54 -3.99 -15.82
N ASP A 354 -7.40 -4.35 -15.22
CA ASP A 354 -7.23 -5.62 -14.51
C ASP A 354 -8.02 -5.66 -13.19
N LEU A 355 -8.12 -4.52 -12.49
CA LEU A 355 -8.93 -4.40 -11.28
C LEU A 355 -10.42 -4.44 -11.64
N MET A 356 -10.81 -3.75 -12.71
CA MET A 356 -12.17 -3.84 -13.26
C MET A 356 -12.50 -5.27 -13.66
N SER A 357 -11.59 -5.97 -14.34
CA SER A 357 -11.78 -7.39 -14.70
C SER A 357 -11.91 -8.30 -13.49
N THR A 358 -11.22 -8.01 -12.38
CA THR A 358 -11.33 -8.78 -11.14
C THR A 358 -12.71 -8.59 -10.52
N TRP A 359 -13.22 -7.35 -10.54
CA TRP A 359 -14.58 -7.04 -10.06
C TRP A 359 -15.66 -7.70 -10.93
N THR A 360 -15.64 -7.46 -12.24
CA THR A 360 -16.68 -7.92 -13.18
C THR A 360 -16.76 -9.44 -13.30
N ARG A 361 -15.68 -10.14 -12.96
CA ARG A 361 -15.66 -11.60 -12.92
C ARG A 361 -16.03 -12.21 -11.58
N SER A 362 -16.26 -11.40 -10.55
CA SER A 362 -16.71 -11.88 -9.25
C SER A 362 -18.22 -12.16 -9.28
N SER A 363 -18.73 -12.97 -8.34
CA SER A 363 -20.17 -13.26 -8.27
C SER A 363 -21.03 -12.06 -7.87
N TRP A 364 -20.43 -11.01 -7.30
CA TRP A 364 -21.11 -9.78 -6.90
C TRP A 364 -20.95 -8.63 -7.91
N GLY A 365 -19.93 -8.68 -8.77
CA GLY A 365 -19.70 -7.67 -9.82
C GLY A 365 -20.14 -8.07 -11.22
N THR A 366 -20.60 -9.31 -11.43
CA THR A 366 -20.96 -9.82 -12.77
C THR A 366 -22.11 -9.08 -13.43
N ASP A 367 -23.01 -8.49 -12.65
CA ASP A 367 -24.17 -7.73 -13.14
C ASP A 367 -23.97 -6.21 -13.01
N ASP A 368 -22.73 -5.76 -12.76
CA ASP A 368 -22.38 -4.34 -12.67
C ASP A 368 -22.19 -3.73 -14.06
N TYR A 369 -23.28 -3.23 -14.64
CA TYR A 369 -23.31 -2.65 -15.98
C TYR A 369 -22.26 -1.53 -16.17
N ASP A 370 -22.20 -0.56 -15.25
CA ASP A 370 -21.26 0.56 -15.41
C ASP A 370 -19.81 0.10 -15.33
N MET A 371 -19.51 -0.92 -14.52
CA MET A 371 -18.15 -1.46 -14.45
C MET A 371 -17.76 -2.17 -15.76
N TRP A 372 -18.68 -2.92 -16.38
CA TRP A 372 -18.43 -3.51 -17.69
C TRP A 372 -18.18 -2.45 -18.77
N VAL A 373 -18.98 -1.38 -18.78
CA VAL A 373 -18.80 -0.24 -19.69
C VAL A 373 -17.45 0.44 -19.45
N ALA A 374 -17.12 0.75 -18.20
CA ALA A 374 -15.85 1.36 -17.83
C ALA A 374 -14.66 0.44 -18.21
N GLN A 375 -14.78 -0.87 -18.01
CA GLN A 375 -13.76 -1.84 -18.41
C GLN A 375 -13.56 -1.83 -19.92
N ARG A 376 -14.64 -1.81 -20.72
CA ARG A 376 -14.58 -1.74 -22.18
C ARG A 376 -13.81 -0.50 -22.64
N ASP A 377 -14.10 0.64 -22.02
CA ASP A 377 -13.51 1.92 -22.40
C ASP A 377 -12.05 2.03 -21.94
N ALA A 378 -11.67 1.32 -20.88
CA ALA A 378 -10.31 1.26 -20.35
C ALA A 378 -9.40 0.25 -21.07
N VAL A 379 -9.96 -0.83 -21.66
CA VAL A 379 -9.16 -1.78 -22.44
C VAL A 379 -8.86 -1.24 -23.85
N GLY A 380 -7.64 -1.46 -24.33
CA GLY A 380 -7.26 -1.04 -25.69
C GLY A 380 -8.08 -1.74 -26.79
N PRO A 381 -8.16 -1.16 -28.01
CA PRO A 381 -9.04 -1.66 -29.09
C PRO A 381 -8.68 -3.04 -29.64
N ARG A 382 -7.52 -3.60 -29.25
CA ARG A 382 -7.05 -4.94 -29.62
C ARG A 382 -7.04 -5.91 -28.43
N SER A 383 -7.69 -5.55 -27.32
CA SER A 383 -7.72 -6.40 -26.14
C SER A 383 -8.46 -7.70 -26.42
N PRO A 384 -7.91 -8.87 -26.04
CA PRO A 384 -8.59 -10.15 -26.19
C PRO A 384 -9.81 -10.29 -25.26
N LEU A 385 -9.99 -9.36 -24.31
CA LEU A 385 -11.15 -9.34 -23.40
C LEU A 385 -12.41 -8.74 -24.04
N LEU A 386 -12.28 -7.99 -25.13
CA LEU A 386 -13.40 -7.27 -25.76
C LEU A 386 -14.61 -8.16 -26.11
N PRO A 387 -14.45 -9.37 -26.68
CA PRO A 387 -15.60 -10.24 -26.97
C PRO A 387 -16.38 -10.63 -25.71
N LEU A 388 -15.68 -10.88 -24.60
CA LEU A 388 -16.30 -11.23 -23.32
C LEU A 388 -17.01 -10.02 -22.72
N ILE A 389 -16.36 -8.86 -22.71
CA ILE A 389 -16.92 -7.60 -22.17
C ILE A 389 -18.19 -7.22 -22.94
N ASN A 390 -18.11 -7.17 -24.28
CA ASN A 390 -19.24 -6.80 -25.13
C ASN A 390 -20.39 -7.81 -24.99
N GLY A 391 -20.08 -9.12 -24.92
CA GLY A 391 -21.10 -10.15 -24.72
C GLY A 391 -21.85 -10.01 -23.38
N GLN A 392 -21.17 -9.55 -22.32
CA GLN A 392 -21.82 -9.28 -21.03
C GLN A 392 -22.65 -8.01 -21.05
N ILE A 393 -22.16 -6.93 -21.67
CA ILE A 393 -22.93 -5.69 -21.86
C ILE A 393 -24.21 -5.99 -22.65
N GLU A 394 -24.12 -6.70 -23.77
CA GLU A 394 -25.29 -7.09 -24.56
C GLU A 394 -26.28 -7.98 -23.80
N ARG A 395 -25.78 -8.85 -22.91
CA ARG A 395 -26.64 -9.64 -22.02
C ARG A 395 -27.42 -8.72 -21.08
N LEU A 396 -26.74 -7.81 -20.39
CA LEU A 396 -27.34 -6.88 -19.44
C LEU A 396 -28.31 -5.91 -20.14
N ASP A 397 -27.98 -5.43 -21.33
CA ASP A 397 -28.87 -4.59 -22.15
C ASP A 397 -30.21 -5.30 -22.45
N ARG A 398 -30.18 -6.62 -22.69
CA ARG A 398 -31.40 -7.41 -22.91
C ARG A 398 -32.21 -7.66 -21.64
N GLU A 399 -31.59 -7.64 -20.47
CA GLU A 399 -32.26 -7.84 -19.18
C GLU A 399 -32.90 -6.55 -18.65
N LEU A 400 -32.39 -5.39 -19.08
CA LEU A 400 -32.91 -4.05 -18.70
C LEU A 400 -33.95 -3.47 -19.68
N ALA A 401 -34.11 -4.08 -20.87
CA ALA A 401 -35.10 -3.71 -21.88
C ALA A 401 -36.45 -4.41 -21.65
#